data_AF-A0A2G3DW63-F1
#
_entry.id   AF-A0A2G3DW63-F1
#
_cell.length_a   1.000
_cell.length_b   1.000
_cell.length_c   1.000
_cell.angle_alpha   90.00
_cell.angle_beta   90.00
_cell.angle_gamma   90.00
#
_symmetry.space_group_name_H-M   'P 1'
#
loop_
_entity.id
_entity.type
_entity.pdbx_description
1 polymer ?
#
loop_
_entity_poly.entity_id
_entity_poly.type
_entity_poly.pdbx_seq_one_letter_code
_entity_poly.pdbx_strand_id
1 'polypeptide(L)' 'MNKRDQLAVENFVSTGMDLETLYSCFQDFPREEIAEIYKSYQGNKQGAGDTSNSMSINCS' A
#
# COMPACT_ATOMS: atom_id res chain seq x y z
N MET A 1 12.28 -10.02 1.66
CA MET A 1 12.47 -8.82 0.81
C MET A 1 13.42 -7.82 1.46
N ASN A 2 14.23 -7.07 0.69
CA ASN A 2 14.97 -5.93 1.26
C ASN A 2 14.06 -4.72 1.43
N LYS A 3 14.48 -3.76 2.26
CA LYS A 3 13.69 -2.55 2.58
C LYS A 3 13.32 -1.71 1.35
N ARG A 4 14.19 -1.66 0.32
CA ARG A 4 13.89 -0.99 -0.95
C ARG A 4 12.77 -1.67 -1.73
N ASP A 5 12.78 -3.00 -1.75
CA ASP A 5 11.80 -3.79 -2.49
C ASP A 5 10.41 -3.69 -1.80
N GLN A 6 10.38 -3.73 -0.46
CA GLN A 6 9.15 -3.49 0.30
C GLN A 6 8.54 -2.13 -0.02
N LEU A 7 9.35 -1.06 -0.01
CA LEU A 7 8.90 0.30 -0.34
C LEU A 7 8.37 0.40 -1.78
N ALA A 8 8.98 -0.32 -2.72
CA ALA A 8 8.48 -0.38 -4.09
C ALA A 8 7.08 -1.02 -4.12
N VAL A 9 6.89 -2.19 -3.51
CA VAL A 9 5.59 -2.88 -3.44
C VAL A 9 4.54 -1.99 -2.78
N GLU A 10 4.85 -1.37 -1.64
CA GLU A 10 3.94 -0.43 -0.96
C GLU A 10 3.53 0.74 -1.87
N ASN A 11 4.46 1.32 -2.61
CA ASN A 11 4.15 2.40 -3.56
C ASN A 11 3.21 1.92 -4.66
N PHE A 12 3.39 0.72 -5.21
CA PHE A 12 2.45 0.16 -6.20
C PHE A 12 1.09 -0.18 -5.60
N VAL A 13 1.04 -0.67 -4.36
CA VAL A 13 -0.25 -0.87 -3.67
C VAL A 13 -0.95 0.49 -3.46
N SER A 14 -0.18 1.56 -3.21
CA SER A 14 -0.72 2.91 -3.00
C SER A 14 -1.41 3.50 -4.23
N THR A 15 -0.97 3.12 -5.44
CA THR A 15 -1.61 3.54 -6.70
C THR A 15 -2.92 2.82 -7.00
N GLY A 16 -3.34 1.89 -6.13
CA GLY A 16 -4.57 1.12 -6.28
C GLY A 16 -4.40 -0.16 -7.08
N MET A 17 -3.17 -0.66 -7.20
CA MET A 17 -2.88 -1.87 -7.95
C MET A 17 -3.33 -3.14 -7.21
N ASP A 18 -3.93 -4.08 -7.94
CA ASP A 18 -4.44 -5.32 -7.37
C ASP A 18 -3.32 -6.32 -7.03
N LEU A 19 -3.62 -7.22 -6.09
CA LEU A 19 -2.68 -8.23 -5.61
C LEU A 19 -2.16 -9.16 -6.73
N GLU A 20 -3.02 -9.53 -7.68
CA GLU A 20 -2.62 -10.34 -8.83
C GLU A 20 -1.65 -9.61 -9.77
N THR A 21 -1.85 -8.31 -9.96
CA THR A 21 -0.95 -7.46 -10.75
C THR A 21 0.39 -7.33 -10.06
N LEU A 22 0.41 -7.16 -8.72
CA LEU A 22 1.65 -7.15 -7.95
C LEU A 22 2.42 -8.46 -8.09
N TYR A 23 1.76 -9.62 -8.07
CA TYR A 23 2.44 -10.91 -8.32
C TYR A 23 3.06 -11.00 -9.72
N SER A 24 2.44 -10.36 -10.71
CA SER A 24 2.96 -10.31 -12.08
C SER A 24 4.15 -9.36 -12.21
N CYS A 25 4.11 -8.22 -11.50
CA CYS A 25 5.20 -7.23 -11.47
C CYS A 25 6.40 -7.71 -10.65
N PHE A 26 6.16 -8.46 -9.58
CA PHE A 26 7.15 -8.90 -8.61
C PHE A 26 7.31 -10.44 -8.64
N GLN A 27 7.47 -10.99 -9.85
CA GLN A 27 7.58 -12.43 -10.07
C GLN A 27 8.81 -13.08 -9.42
N ASP A 28 9.86 -12.31 -9.18
CA ASP A 28 11.10 -12.76 -8.51
C ASP A 28 10.95 -12.85 -6.97
N PHE A 29 9.81 -12.40 -6.42
CA PHE A 29 9.56 -12.37 -4.99
C PHE A 29 8.48 -13.37 -4.58
N PRO A 30 8.57 -13.92 -3.35
CA PRO A 30 7.57 -14.83 -2.83
C PRO A 30 6.22 -14.12 -2.67
N ARG A 31 5.15 -14.78 -3.15
CA ARG A 31 3.77 -14.26 -3.09
C ARG A 31 3.29 -13.99 -1.66
N GLU A 32 3.83 -14.72 -0.69
CA GLU A 32 3.51 -14.54 0.73
C GLU A 32 3.98 -13.18 1.24
N GLU A 33 5.23 -12.77 0.92
CA GLU A 33 5.76 -11.46 1.32
C GLU A 33 4.97 -10.32 0.66
N ILE A 34 4.66 -10.45 -0.63
CA ILE A 34 3.86 -9.44 -1.36
C ILE A 34 2.44 -9.34 -0.74
N ALA A 35 1.83 -10.47 -0.39
CA ALA A 35 0.50 -10.50 0.24
C ALA A 35 0.51 -9.86 1.63
N GLU A 36 1.58 -10.06 2.40
CA GLU A 36 1.75 -9.45 3.72
C GLU A 36 1.81 -7.92 3.63
N ILE A 37 2.59 -7.39 2.68
CA ILE A 37 2.68 -5.95 2.44
C ILE A 37 1.34 -5.38 1.98
N TYR A 38 0.67 -6.04 1.02
CA TYR A 38 -0.65 -5.62 0.53
C TYR A 38 -1.68 -5.56 1.66
N LYS A 39 -1.76 -6.61 2.50
CA LYS A 39 -2.67 -6.68 3.65
C LYS A 39 -2.32 -5.64 4.71
N SER A 40 -1.03 -5.47 5.03
CA SER A 40 -0.58 -4.42 5.96
C SER A 40 -0.97 -3.04 5.47
N TYR A 41 -0.78 -2.74 4.18
CA TYR A 41 -1.16 -1.47 3.59
C TYR A 41 -2.68 -1.25 3.58
N GLN A 42 -3.47 -2.27 3.24
CA GLN A 42 -4.94 -2.22 3.29
C GLN A 42 -5.48 -2.06 4.73
N GLY A 43 -4.91 -2.79 5.69
CA GLY A 43 -5.23 -2.67 7.10
C GLY A 43 -4.84 -1.30 7.68
N ASN A 44 -3.70 -0.76 7.28
CA ASN A 44 -3.31 0.61 7.62
C ASN A 44 -4.18 1.66 6.93
N LYS A 45 -4.68 1.43 5.70
CA LYS A 45 -5.67 2.33 5.07
C LYS A 45 -6.97 2.40 5.89
N GLN A 46 -7.39 1.30 6.51
CA GLN A 46 -8.54 1.27 7.41
C GLN A 46 -8.26 1.94 8.76
N GLY A 47 -7.01 1.89 9.26
CA GLY A 47 -6.58 2.62 10.47
C GLY A 47 -6.21 4.10 10.24
N ALA A 48 -5.87 4.49 9.01
CA ALA A 48 -5.58 5.86 8.59
C ALA A 48 -6.83 6.62 8.11
N GLY A 49 -8.01 6.05 8.37
CA GLY A 49 -9.32 6.69 8.16
C GLY A 49 -9.72 7.71 9.23
N ASP A 50 -8.87 7.96 10.25
CA ASP A 50 -9.08 9.03 11.24
C ASP A 50 -8.04 10.17 11.12
N THR A 51 -7.33 10.22 9.99
CA THR A 51 -6.71 11.47 9.54
C THR A 51 -7.17 11.75 8.13
N SER A 52 -8.49 11.65 7.92
CA SER A 52 -9.16 12.60 7.06
C SER A 52 -8.73 13.97 7.54
N ASN A 53 -7.79 14.51 6.79
CA ASN A 53 -7.36 15.87 6.75
C ASN A 53 -8.62 16.76 6.73
N SER A 54 -9.23 17.00 7.90
CA SER A 54 -10.20 18.06 8.13
C SER A 54 -9.43 19.37 8.16
N MET A 55 -8.69 19.63 7.07
CA MET A 55 -8.44 20.99 6.68
C MET A 55 -9.74 21.47 6.03
N SER A 56 -10.73 21.72 6.89
CA SER A 56 -11.80 22.64 6.55
C SER A 56 -11.12 23.99 6.40
N ILE A 57 -10.65 24.29 5.19
CA ILE A 57 -10.17 25.63 4.84
C ILE A 57 -11.41 26.53 4.87
N ASN A 58 -11.68 27.11 6.03
CA ASN A 58 -12.65 28.17 6.21
C ASN A 58 -12.03 29.45 5.64
N CYS A 59 -12.30 29.72 4.36
CA CYS A 59 -12.04 31.04 3.77
C CYS A 59 -13.20 31.96 4.16
N SER A 60 -13.16 32.50 5.39
CA SER A 60 -13.97 33.63 5.83
C SER A 60 -13.14 34.90 5.86
#